data_AF-A0A922Z3A1-F1
#
_entry.id   AF-A0A922Z3A1-F1
#
_cell.length_a   1.000
_cell.length_b   1.000
_cell.length_c   1.000
_cell.angle_alpha   90.00
_cell.angle_beta   90.00
_cell.angle_gamma   90.00
#
_symmetry.space_group_name_H-M   'P 1'
#
loop_
_entity.id
_entity.type
_entity.pdbx_description
1 polymer ?
#
loop_
_entity_poly.entity_id
_entity_poly.type
_entity_poly.pdbx_seq_one_letter_code
_entity_poly.pdbx_strand_id
1 'polypeptide(L)'
;MRELERRAEAARQRIALASVPLEPPASLAEARERARKARKAALGAERREDEAKARLASAEAARPRGVLAWVTGKAAAADRKILALEKLVGERAQDARTRRSIRDSDVRGEERETRTFADAQAAHGRRQEGEQREGRMDIARVDRLRSAMEARPEWAAQGIPALEEHMRRAEAVRQAEEAIRREQERRRQEAEDRAYRPSGPSR
;
A
#
# COMPACT_ATOMS: atom_id res chain seq x y z
N MET A 1 24.39 -37.58 -2.66
CA MET A 1 23.96 -36.95 -1.39
C MET A 1 24.45 -35.52 -1.23
N ARG A 2 25.76 -35.24 -1.16
CA ARG A 2 26.32 -33.87 -1.02
C ARG A 2 25.76 -32.84 -2.02
N GLU A 3 25.55 -33.23 -3.28
CA GLU A 3 24.97 -32.33 -4.29
C GLU A 3 23.51 -31.94 -4.01
N LEU A 4 22.69 -32.88 -3.53
CA LEU A 4 21.31 -32.61 -3.15
C LEU A 4 21.23 -31.69 -1.94
N GLU A 5 22.14 -31.87 -0.98
CA GLU A 5 22.28 -30.99 0.19
C GLU A 5 22.64 -29.56 -0.23
N ARG A 6 23.64 -29.37 -1.12
CA ARG A 6 23.98 -28.05 -1.65
C ARG A 6 22.79 -27.35 -2.32
N ARG A 7 21.99 -28.09 -3.10
CA ARG A 7 20.80 -27.55 -3.78
C ARG A 7 19.70 -27.17 -2.79
N ALA A 8 19.43 -28.01 -1.80
CA ALA A 8 18.47 -27.70 -0.74
C ALA A 8 18.92 -26.47 0.07
N GLU A 9 20.20 -26.34 0.37
CA GLU A 9 20.77 -25.21 1.09
C GLU A 9 20.67 -23.92 0.29
N ALA A 10 21.00 -23.94 -1.01
CA ALA A 10 20.80 -22.80 -1.91
C ALA A 10 19.33 -22.36 -2.01
N ALA A 11 18.39 -23.31 -2.05
CA ALA A 11 16.96 -23.01 -2.06
C ALA A 11 16.49 -22.39 -0.73
N ARG A 12 16.99 -22.89 0.42
CA ARG A 12 16.73 -22.30 1.75
C ARG A 12 17.31 -20.89 1.87
N GLN A 13 18.52 -20.67 1.37
CA GLN A 13 19.14 -19.34 1.32
C GLN A 13 18.31 -18.37 0.48
N ARG A 14 17.82 -18.79 -0.69
CA ARG A 14 16.92 -17.98 -1.52
C ARG A 14 15.64 -17.59 -0.75
N ILE A 15 14.98 -18.55 -0.09
CA ILE A 15 13.80 -18.27 0.74
C ILE A 15 14.13 -17.25 1.84
N ALA A 16 15.27 -17.40 2.51
CA ALA A 16 15.69 -16.52 3.58
C ALA A 16 15.95 -15.09 3.07
N LEU A 17 16.68 -14.93 1.95
CA LEU A 17 16.91 -13.63 1.32
C LEU A 17 15.60 -12.99 0.85
N ALA A 18 14.70 -13.79 0.28
CA ALA A 18 13.37 -13.36 -0.12
C ALA A 18 12.45 -12.99 1.06
N SER A 19 12.85 -13.20 2.32
CA SER A 19 12.03 -12.85 3.49
C SER A 19 12.42 -11.51 4.12
N VAL A 20 13.50 -10.87 3.66
CA VAL A 20 13.99 -9.60 4.19
C VAL A 20 12.95 -8.50 3.92
N PRO A 21 12.46 -7.77 4.94
CA PRO A 21 11.43 -6.76 4.75
C PRO A 21 11.96 -5.53 4.00
N LEU A 22 11.09 -4.86 3.25
CA LEU A 22 11.40 -3.58 2.62
C LEU A 22 11.34 -2.47 3.67
N GLU A 23 12.45 -1.78 3.87
CA GLU A 23 12.52 -0.63 4.77
C GLU A 23 11.83 0.61 4.16
N PRO A 24 11.16 1.44 4.98
CA PRO A 24 10.58 2.69 4.52
C PRO A 24 11.68 3.69 4.12
N PRO A 25 11.52 4.39 2.99
CA PRO A 25 12.49 5.40 2.57
C PRO A 25 12.48 6.61 3.51
N ALA A 26 13.63 7.27 3.66
CA ALA A 26 13.75 8.49 4.47
C ALA A 26 12.79 9.61 4.02
N SER A 27 12.51 9.70 2.71
CA SER A 27 11.57 10.67 2.13
C SER A 27 10.17 10.59 2.75
N LEU A 28 9.72 9.39 3.12
CA LEU A 28 8.41 9.19 3.75
C LEU A 28 8.37 9.78 5.17
N ALA A 29 9.45 9.58 5.95
CA ALA A 29 9.55 10.13 7.29
C ALA A 29 9.60 11.67 7.25
N GLU A 30 10.38 12.22 6.32
CA GLU A 30 10.48 13.67 6.11
C GLU A 30 9.15 14.28 5.67
N ALA A 31 8.42 13.62 4.75
CA ALA A 31 7.11 14.08 4.30
C ALA A 31 6.08 14.12 5.44
N ARG A 32 6.05 13.07 6.29
CA ARG A 32 5.22 13.03 7.51
C ARG A 32 5.56 14.17 8.46
N GLU A 33 6.84 14.44 8.67
CA GLU A 33 7.26 15.51 9.57
C GLU A 33 6.86 16.89 9.03
N ARG A 34 7.05 17.14 7.73
CA ARG A 34 6.62 18.38 7.07
C ARG A 34 5.11 18.59 7.18
N ALA A 35 4.33 17.58 6.83
CA ALA A 35 2.87 17.65 6.95
C ALA A 35 2.43 17.91 8.40
N ARG A 36 3.04 17.26 9.39
CA ARG A 36 2.77 17.51 10.81
C ARG A 36 3.07 18.97 11.21
N LYS A 37 4.23 19.50 10.82
CA LYS A 37 4.62 20.90 11.08
C LYS A 37 3.64 21.87 10.43
N ALA A 38 3.25 21.62 9.18
CA ALA A 38 2.31 22.46 8.45
C ALA A 38 0.90 22.45 9.07
N ARG A 39 0.40 21.28 9.51
CA ARG A 39 -0.89 21.17 10.25
C ARG A 39 -0.87 22.03 11.51
N LYS A 40 0.19 21.91 12.32
CA LYS A 40 0.35 22.71 13.56
C LYS A 40 0.41 24.20 13.26
N ALA A 41 1.16 24.60 12.24
CA ALA A 41 1.28 26.01 11.83
C ALA A 41 -0.05 26.60 11.34
N ALA A 42 -0.82 25.84 10.55
CA ALA A 42 -2.14 26.26 10.09
C ALA A 42 -3.12 26.45 11.25
N LEU A 43 -3.22 25.48 12.16
CA LEU A 43 -4.07 25.58 13.35
C LEU A 43 -3.69 26.79 14.22
N GLY A 44 -2.39 27.05 14.39
CA GLY A 44 -1.91 28.22 15.14
C GLY A 44 -2.23 29.55 14.44
N ALA A 45 -2.32 29.59 13.12
CA ALA A 45 -2.74 30.78 12.38
C ALA A 45 -4.26 30.98 12.44
N GLU A 46 -5.05 29.92 12.29
CA GLU A 46 -6.51 29.94 12.41
C GLU A 46 -6.94 30.45 13.79
N ARG A 47 -6.33 29.95 14.88
CA ARG A 47 -6.61 30.47 16.24
C ARG A 47 -6.31 31.96 16.40
N ARG A 48 -5.20 32.44 15.84
CA ARG A 48 -4.84 33.87 15.88
C ARG A 48 -5.79 34.73 15.04
N GLU A 49 -6.34 34.20 13.95
CA GLU A 49 -7.41 34.84 13.17
C GLU A 49 -8.70 34.95 13.99
N ASP A 50 -9.12 33.86 14.65
CA ASP A 50 -10.33 33.84 15.47
C ASP A 50 -10.22 34.76 16.70
N GLU A 51 -9.07 34.78 17.36
CA GLU A 51 -8.79 35.72 18.45
C GLU A 51 -8.85 37.19 17.99
N ALA A 52 -8.35 37.50 16.79
CA ALA A 52 -8.41 38.85 16.25
C ALA A 52 -9.86 39.26 15.93
N LYS A 53 -10.66 38.35 15.36
CA LYS A 53 -12.10 38.57 15.11
C LYS A 53 -12.87 38.79 16.40
N ALA A 54 -12.61 37.99 17.43
CA ALA A 54 -13.26 38.14 18.73
C ALA A 54 -12.90 39.50 19.37
N ARG A 55 -11.65 39.95 19.26
CA ARG A 55 -11.22 41.28 19.74
C ARG A 55 -11.90 42.42 18.97
N LEU A 56 -12.04 42.28 17.65
CA LEU A 56 -12.77 43.26 16.83
C LEU A 56 -14.24 43.34 17.24
N ALA A 57 -14.94 42.21 17.33
CA ALA A 57 -16.34 42.15 17.74
C ALA A 57 -16.54 42.75 19.15
N SER A 58 -15.64 42.48 20.08
CA SER A 58 -15.67 43.07 21.43
C SER A 58 -15.46 44.59 21.39
N ALA A 59 -14.55 45.09 20.54
CA ALA A 59 -14.31 46.53 20.38
C ALA A 59 -15.50 47.25 19.75
N GLU A 60 -16.17 46.64 18.76
CA GLU A 60 -17.38 47.16 18.13
C GLU A 60 -18.56 47.21 19.12
N ALA A 61 -18.74 46.15 19.92
CA ALA A 61 -19.77 46.09 20.94
C ALA A 61 -19.56 47.14 22.05
N ALA A 62 -18.30 47.40 22.42
CA ALA A 62 -17.93 48.38 23.45
C ALA A 62 -17.79 49.82 22.93
N ARG A 63 -18.15 50.09 21.66
CA ARG A 63 -18.01 51.42 21.05
C ARG A 63 -18.83 52.47 21.84
N PRO A 64 -18.21 53.55 22.35
CA PRO A 64 -18.91 54.63 23.03
C PRO A 64 -19.91 55.32 22.10
N ARG A 65 -21.13 55.59 22.58
CA ARG A 65 -22.19 56.27 21.80
C ARG A 65 -22.69 57.53 22.50
N GLY A 66 -23.34 58.41 21.75
CA GLY A 66 -23.96 59.64 22.25
C GLY A 66 -23.09 60.90 22.16
N VAL A 67 -23.72 62.06 22.36
CA VAL A 67 -23.11 63.39 22.17
C VAL A 67 -21.88 63.60 23.05
N LEU A 68 -21.94 63.17 24.32
CA LEU A 68 -20.83 63.27 25.28
C LEU A 68 -19.58 62.50 24.81
N ALA A 69 -19.76 61.31 24.22
CA ALA A 69 -18.64 60.53 23.68
C ALA A 69 -18.00 61.19 22.44
N TRP A 70 -18.79 61.98 21.69
CA TRP A 70 -18.33 62.71 20.52
C TRP A 70 -17.52 63.95 20.93
N VAL A 71 -18.07 64.77 21.83
CA VAL A 71 -17.40 65.99 22.34
C VAL A 71 -16.11 65.66 23.10
N THR A 72 -16.07 64.54 23.83
CA THR A 72 -14.86 64.09 24.57
C THR A 72 -13.84 63.35 23.71
N GLY A 73 -14.11 63.13 22.41
CA GLY A 73 -13.21 62.42 21.50
C GLY A 73 -13.12 60.89 21.72
N LYS A 74 -13.83 60.33 22.70
CA LYS A 74 -13.85 58.88 22.99
C LYS A 74 -14.36 58.05 21.82
N ALA A 75 -15.35 58.55 21.09
CA ALA A 75 -15.86 57.90 19.89
C ALA A 75 -14.78 57.81 18.79
N ALA A 76 -14.07 58.92 18.52
CA ALA A 76 -13.00 58.94 17.52
C ALA A 76 -11.81 58.03 17.89
N ALA A 77 -11.46 57.95 19.18
CA ALA A 77 -10.42 57.03 19.66
C ALA A 77 -10.83 55.56 19.49
N ALA A 78 -12.10 55.22 19.79
CA ALA A 78 -12.63 53.88 19.58
C ALA A 78 -12.63 53.50 18.08
N ASP A 79 -13.01 54.42 17.20
CA ASP A 79 -13.03 54.19 15.75
C ASP A 79 -11.61 53.90 15.20
N ARG A 80 -10.59 54.64 15.65
CA ARG A 80 -9.19 54.35 15.29
C ARG A 80 -8.75 52.97 15.76
N LYS A 81 -9.18 52.55 16.95
CA LYS A 81 -8.89 51.21 17.48
C LYS A 81 -9.58 50.12 16.66
N ILE A 82 -10.84 50.32 16.27
CA ILE A 82 -11.60 49.40 15.42
C ILE A 82 -10.91 49.26 14.06
N LEU A 83 -10.56 50.37 13.40
CA LEU A 83 -9.82 50.36 12.13
C LEU A 83 -8.49 49.60 12.22
N ALA A 84 -7.74 49.78 13.32
CA ALA A 84 -6.50 49.03 13.54
C ALA A 84 -6.74 47.52 13.72
N LEU A 85 -7.84 47.14 14.38
CA LEU A 85 -8.24 45.73 14.56
C LEU A 85 -8.74 45.11 13.25
N GLU A 86 -9.48 45.84 12.42
CA GLU A 86 -9.90 45.38 11.08
C GLU A 86 -8.68 45.06 10.22
N LYS A 87 -7.67 45.94 10.20
CA LYS A 87 -6.41 45.69 9.50
C LYS A 87 -5.72 44.43 10.02
N LEU A 88 -5.62 44.27 11.34
CA LEU A 88 -5.04 43.08 11.98
C LEU A 88 -5.79 41.80 11.57
N VAL A 89 -7.12 41.82 11.56
CA VAL A 89 -7.94 40.69 11.12
C VAL A 89 -7.62 40.33 9.67
N GLY A 90 -7.50 41.33 8.79
CA GLY A 90 -7.09 41.13 7.40
C GLY A 90 -5.74 40.44 7.26
N GLU A 91 -4.73 40.91 8.01
CA GLU A 91 -3.38 40.31 8.04
C GLU A 91 -3.41 38.86 8.56
N ARG A 92 -4.14 38.60 9.65
CA ARG A 92 -4.26 37.25 10.24
C ARG A 92 -5.02 36.29 9.34
N ALA A 93 -6.07 36.74 8.67
CA ALA A 93 -6.80 35.94 7.71
C ALA A 93 -5.94 35.57 6.50
N GLN A 94 -5.05 36.47 6.06
CA GLN A 94 -4.11 36.18 4.98
C GLN A 94 -3.02 35.17 5.40
N ASP A 95 -2.44 35.30 6.60
CA ASP A 95 -1.51 34.30 7.16
C ASP A 95 -2.21 32.93 7.25
N ALA A 96 -3.41 32.87 7.83
CA ALA A 96 -4.18 31.63 7.93
C ALA A 96 -4.49 30.99 6.57
N ARG A 97 -4.88 31.78 5.56
CA ARG A 97 -5.04 31.28 4.18
C ARG A 97 -3.74 30.71 3.60
N THR A 98 -2.63 31.41 3.81
CA THR A 98 -1.31 30.97 3.33
C THR A 98 -0.89 29.67 3.99
N ARG A 99 -1.03 29.57 5.32
CA ARG A 99 -0.69 28.37 6.09
C ARG A 99 -1.59 27.18 5.77
N ARG A 100 -2.88 27.41 5.50
CA ARG A 100 -3.80 26.37 5.00
C ARG A 100 -3.34 25.81 3.66
N SER A 101 -3.01 26.66 2.70
CA SER A 101 -2.50 26.23 1.40
C SER A 101 -1.22 25.39 1.52
N ILE A 102 -0.28 25.81 2.36
CA ILE A 102 0.96 25.07 2.64
C ILE A 102 0.64 23.70 3.27
N ARG A 103 -0.22 23.67 4.30
CA ARG A 103 -0.68 22.42 4.92
C ARG A 103 -1.26 21.46 3.89
N ASP A 104 -2.16 21.93 3.06
CA ASP A 104 -2.84 21.07 2.08
C ASP A 104 -1.85 20.55 1.01
N SER A 105 -0.84 21.35 0.66
CA SER A 105 0.27 20.91 -0.20
C SER A 105 1.11 19.81 0.46
N ASP A 106 1.57 20.02 1.69
CA ASP A 106 2.43 19.05 2.39
C ASP A 106 1.68 17.76 2.73
N VAL A 107 0.39 17.82 3.09
CA VAL A 107 -0.44 16.63 3.29
C VAL A 107 -0.58 15.82 2.01
N ARG A 108 -0.83 16.46 0.87
CA ARG A 108 -0.83 15.76 -0.43
C ARG A 108 0.54 15.19 -0.81
N GLY A 109 1.62 15.80 -0.33
CA GLY A 109 2.97 15.26 -0.46
C GLY A 109 3.15 13.98 0.34
N GLU A 110 2.77 14.00 1.63
CA GLU A 110 2.76 12.84 2.53
C GLU A 110 1.93 11.68 1.97
N GLU A 111 0.73 11.95 1.46
CA GLU A 111 -0.15 10.94 0.85
C GLU A 111 0.48 10.29 -0.39
N ARG A 112 1.14 11.09 -1.23
CA ARG A 112 1.85 10.57 -2.41
C ARG A 112 3.00 9.66 -2.03
N GLU A 113 3.87 10.09 -1.12
CA GLU A 113 4.98 9.25 -0.63
C GLU A 113 4.48 7.95 0.02
N THR A 114 3.40 8.05 0.80
CA THR A 114 2.79 6.88 1.45
C THR A 114 2.26 5.88 0.42
N ARG A 115 1.58 6.37 -0.64
CA ARG A 115 1.08 5.52 -1.72
C ARG A 115 2.21 4.87 -2.51
N THR A 116 3.22 5.65 -2.89
CA THR A 116 4.41 5.14 -3.60
C THR A 116 5.10 4.03 -2.79
N PHE A 117 5.27 4.23 -1.48
CA PHE A 117 5.85 3.21 -0.62
C PHE A 117 4.96 1.96 -0.49
N ALA A 118 3.64 2.12 -0.36
CA ALA A 118 2.72 0.99 -0.32
C ALA A 118 2.76 0.18 -1.61
N ASP A 119 2.82 0.83 -2.77
CA ASP A 119 2.94 0.18 -4.08
C ASP A 119 4.26 -0.59 -4.20
N ALA A 120 5.37 0.02 -3.76
CA ALA A 120 6.68 -0.63 -3.70
C ALA A 120 6.66 -1.86 -2.77
N GLN A 121 6.03 -1.74 -1.61
CA GLN A 121 5.90 -2.83 -0.64
C GLN A 121 5.05 -3.99 -1.19
N ALA A 122 3.95 -3.68 -1.89
CA ALA A 122 3.13 -4.69 -2.55
C ALA A 122 3.87 -5.39 -3.70
N ALA A 123 4.63 -4.63 -4.51
CA ALA A 123 5.46 -5.20 -5.57
C ALA A 123 6.57 -6.08 -5.00
N HIS A 124 7.19 -5.64 -3.91
CA HIS A 124 8.19 -6.41 -3.18
C HIS A 124 7.59 -7.70 -2.63
N GLY A 125 6.44 -7.65 -1.95
CA GLY A 125 5.74 -8.84 -1.43
C GLY A 125 5.44 -9.87 -2.52
N ARG A 126 4.98 -9.44 -3.70
CA ARG A 126 4.78 -10.36 -4.85
C ARG A 126 6.07 -11.04 -5.31
N ARG A 127 7.20 -10.32 -5.34
CA ARG A 127 8.50 -10.90 -5.69
C ARG A 127 8.95 -11.90 -4.62
N GLN A 128 8.84 -11.53 -3.35
CA GLN A 128 9.15 -12.40 -2.22
C GLN A 128 8.35 -13.71 -2.29
N GLU A 129 7.03 -13.63 -2.50
CA GLU A 129 6.18 -14.81 -2.65
C GLU A 129 6.62 -15.70 -3.83
N GLY A 130 6.96 -15.09 -4.97
CA GLY A 130 7.51 -15.79 -6.12
C GLY A 130 8.79 -16.55 -5.80
N GLU A 131 9.78 -15.87 -5.23
CA GLU A 131 11.08 -16.47 -4.87
C GLU A 131 10.94 -17.55 -3.79
N GLN A 132 10.08 -17.33 -2.79
CA GLN A 132 9.80 -18.33 -1.77
C GLN A 132 9.10 -19.56 -2.35
N ARG A 133 8.14 -19.36 -3.27
CA ARG A 133 7.46 -20.47 -3.95
C ARG A 133 8.44 -21.28 -4.77
N GLU A 134 9.32 -20.64 -5.52
CA GLU A 134 10.39 -21.31 -6.27
C GLU A 134 11.32 -22.09 -5.34
N GLY A 135 11.80 -21.49 -4.26
CA GLY A 135 12.62 -22.18 -3.28
C GLY A 135 11.93 -23.39 -2.65
N ARG A 136 10.63 -23.30 -2.33
CA ARG A 136 9.84 -24.43 -1.81
C ARG A 136 9.70 -25.55 -2.85
N MET A 137 9.51 -25.20 -4.13
CA MET A 137 9.47 -26.17 -5.22
C MET A 137 10.82 -26.87 -5.41
N ASP A 138 11.92 -26.13 -5.30
CA ASP A 138 13.28 -26.68 -5.38
C ASP A 138 13.56 -27.66 -4.24
N ILE A 139 13.17 -27.31 -3.00
CA ILE A 139 13.29 -28.22 -1.84
C ILE A 139 12.46 -29.49 -2.08
N ALA A 140 11.19 -29.35 -2.49
CA ALA A 140 10.33 -30.50 -2.78
C ALA A 140 10.87 -31.37 -3.93
N ARG A 141 11.55 -30.77 -4.92
CA ARG A 141 12.24 -31.53 -5.97
C ARG A 141 13.41 -32.32 -5.40
N VAL A 142 14.24 -31.69 -4.55
CA VAL A 142 15.35 -32.36 -3.88
C VAL A 142 14.86 -33.53 -3.02
N ASP A 143 13.80 -33.36 -2.25
CA ASP A 143 13.25 -34.40 -1.39
C ASP A 143 12.71 -35.59 -2.20
N ARG A 144 12.07 -35.32 -3.35
CA ARG A 144 11.64 -36.38 -4.29
C ARG A 144 12.82 -37.13 -4.90
N LEU A 145 13.88 -36.42 -5.31
CA LEU A 145 15.10 -37.04 -5.82
C LEU A 145 15.77 -37.91 -4.75
N ARG A 146 15.84 -37.42 -3.52
CA ARG A 146 16.37 -38.19 -2.38
C ARG A 146 15.56 -39.47 -2.16
N SER A 147 14.23 -39.35 -2.07
CA SER A 147 13.33 -40.50 -1.87
C SER A 147 13.45 -41.54 -2.99
N ALA A 148 13.59 -41.09 -4.25
CA ALA A 148 13.76 -41.98 -5.39
C ALA A 148 15.12 -42.70 -5.37
N MET A 149 16.19 -42.02 -4.95
CA MET A 149 17.50 -42.65 -4.77
C MET A 149 17.50 -43.67 -3.63
N GLU A 150 16.78 -43.40 -2.53
CA GLU A 150 16.62 -44.34 -1.41
C GLU A 150 15.82 -45.59 -1.82
N ALA A 151 14.76 -45.40 -2.62
CA ALA A 151 13.92 -46.51 -3.10
C ALA A 151 14.57 -47.35 -4.21
N ARG A 152 15.50 -46.78 -4.99
CA ARG A 152 16.17 -47.43 -6.13
C ARG A 152 17.67 -47.10 -6.17
N PRO A 153 18.48 -47.76 -5.32
CA PRO A 153 19.92 -47.51 -5.23
C PRO A 153 20.67 -47.72 -6.56
N GLU A 154 20.20 -48.63 -7.40
CA GLU A 154 20.75 -48.90 -8.73
C GLU A 154 20.64 -47.69 -9.69
N TRP A 155 19.67 -46.81 -9.48
CA TRP A 155 19.52 -45.56 -10.24
C TRP A 155 20.41 -44.45 -9.71
N ALA A 156 20.77 -44.49 -8.42
CA ALA A 156 21.73 -43.57 -7.84
C ALA A 156 23.12 -43.68 -8.49
N ALA A 157 23.49 -44.86 -8.99
CA ALA A 157 24.74 -45.10 -9.71
C ALA A 157 24.82 -44.36 -11.07
N GLN A 158 23.68 -44.02 -11.68
CA GLN A 158 23.60 -43.28 -12.94
C GLN A 158 23.65 -41.75 -12.75
N GLY A 159 23.54 -41.28 -11.50
CA GLY A 159 23.66 -39.88 -11.12
C GLY A 159 22.36 -39.07 -11.18
N ILE A 160 22.40 -37.90 -10.54
CA ILE A 160 21.24 -36.99 -10.37
C ILE A 160 20.63 -36.53 -11.71
N PRO A 161 21.40 -36.16 -12.76
CA PRO A 161 20.82 -35.69 -14.03
C PRO A 161 19.96 -36.74 -14.75
N ALA A 162 20.39 -38.01 -14.73
CA ALA A 162 19.64 -39.12 -15.33
C ALA A 162 18.31 -39.34 -14.59
N LEU A 163 18.34 -39.31 -13.26
CA LEU A 163 17.14 -39.44 -12.42
C LEU A 163 16.15 -38.28 -12.65
N GLU A 164 16.64 -37.04 -12.79
CA GLU A 164 15.80 -35.88 -13.13
C GLU A 164 15.12 -36.02 -14.49
N GLU A 165 15.82 -36.59 -15.48
CA GLU A 165 15.24 -36.85 -16.80
C GLU A 165 14.16 -37.94 -16.74
N HIS A 166 14.40 -39.04 -16.03
CA HIS A 166 13.41 -40.09 -15.81
C HIS A 166 12.15 -39.56 -15.12
N MET A 167 12.32 -38.77 -14.05
CA MET A 167 11.20 -38.15 -13.36
C MET A 167 10.41 -37.19 -14.27
N ARG A 168 11.09 -36.38 -15.09
CA ARG A 168 10.43 -35.51 -16.07
C ARG A 168 9.62 -36.30 -17.10
N ARG A 169 10.17 -37.39 -17.64
CA ARG A 169 9.45 -38.27 -18.58
C ARG A 169 8.22 -38.91 -17.91
N ALA A 170 8.36 -39.40 -16.68
CA ALA A 170 7.26 -39.98 -15.92
C ALA A 170 6.16 -38.96 -15.57
N GLU A 171 6.53 -37.71 -15.27
CA GLU A 171 5.57 -36.61 -15.09
C GLU A 171 4.83 -36.26 -16.38
N ALA A 172 5.53 -36.19 -17.52
CA ALA A 172 4.92 -35.91 -18.80
C ALA A 172 3.87 -36.96 -19.19
N VAL A 173 4.17 -38.25 -18.96
CA VAL A 173 3.22 -39.34 -19.20
C VAL A 173 1.97 -39.20 -18.31
N ARG A 174 2.16 -38.99 -17.00
CA ARG A 174 1.02 -38.79 -16.07
C ARG A 174 0.16 -37.59 -16.45
N GLN A 175 0.76 -36.47 -16.85
CA GLN A 175 0.02 -35.29 -17.29
C GLN A 175 -0.77 -35.54 -18.58
N ALA A 176 -0.21 -36.31 -19.52
CA ALA A 176 -0.92 -36.71 -20.73
C ALA A 176 -2.13 -37.61 -20.41
N GLU A 177 -1.95 -38.58 -19.50
CA GLU A 177 -3.03 -39.45 -19.04
C GLU A 177 -4.15 -38.68 -18.32
N GLU A 178 -3.79 -37.73 -17.44
CA GLU A 178 -4.75 -36.86 -16.76
C GLU A 178 -5.49 -35.94 -17.74
N ALA A 179 -4.80 -35.39 -18.74
CA ALA A 179 -5.43 -34.57 -19.77
C ALA A 179 -6.44 -35.38 -20.60
N ILE A 180 -6.09 -36.61 -20.97
CA ILE A 180 -7.00 -37.54 -21.66
C ILE A 180 -8.22 -37.83 -20.77
N ARG A 181 -8.01 -38.10 -19.48
CA ARG A 181 -9.11 -38.36 -18.53
C ARG A 181 -10.05 -37.16 -18.42
N ARG A 182 -9.52 -35.93 -18.27
CA ARG A 182 -10.33 -34.71 -18.20
C ARG A 182 -11.12 -34.45 -19.48
N GLU A 183 -10.51 -34.69 -20.64
CA GLU A 183 -11.19 -34.58 -21.93
C GLU A 183 -12.32 -35.61 -22.06
N GLN A 184 -12.12 -36.84 -21.59
CA GLN A 184 -13.16 -37.86 -21.56
C GLN A 184 -14.29 -37.50 -20.59
N GLU A 185 -13.98 -36.98 -19.41
CA GLU A 185 -14.97 -36.47 -18.45
C GLU A 185 -15.78 -35.31 -19.04
N ARG A 186 -15.13 -34.35 -19.70
CA ARG A 186 -15.81 -33.24 -20.38
C ARG A 186 -16.76 -33.74 -21.46
N ARG A 187 -16.32 -34.70 -22.30
CA ARG A 187 -17.17 -35.30 -23.34
C ARG A 187 -18.36 -36.08 -22.78
N ARG A 188 -18.19 -36.75 -21.63
CA ARG A 188 -19.29 -37.41 -20.93
C ARG A 188 -20.31 -36.40 -20.42
N GLN A 189 -19.86 -35.33 -19.78
CA GLN A 189 -20.73 -34.24 -19.31
C GLN A 189 -21.48 -33.57 -20.47
N GLU A 190 -20.79 -33.25 -21.57
CA GLU A 190 -21.43 -32.68 -22.77
C GLU A 190 -22.48 -33.63 -23.40
N ALA A 191 -22.26 -34.94 -23.34
CA ALA A 191 -23.20 -35.94 -23.83
C ALA A 191 -24.42 -36.09 -22.90
N GLU A 192 -24.22 -36.06 -21.59
CA GLU A 192 -25.27 -36.05 -20.58
C GLU A 192 -26.15 -34.79 -20.68
N ASP A 193 -25.53 -33.61 -20.85
CA ASP A 193 -26.23 -32.34 -21.05
C ASP A 193 -27.06 -32.32 -22.34
N ARG A 194 -26.57 -32.94 -23.42
CA ARG A 194 -27.32 -33.10 -24.68
C ARG A 194 -28.48 -34.07 -24.53
N ALA A 195 -28.31 -35.17 -23.79
CA ALA A 195 -29.37 -36.12 -23.51
C ALA A 195 -30.45 -35.53 -22.59
N TYR A 196 -30.10 -34.56 -21.73
CA TYR A 196 -31.02 -33.88 -20.82
C TYR A 196 -31.74 -32.66 -21.44
N ARG A 197 -31.47 -32.28 -22.70
CA ARG A 197 -32.28 -31.25 -23.37
C ARG A 197 -33.71 -31.77 -23.58
N PRO A 198 -34.75 -31.20 -22.92
CA PRO A 198 -36.11 -31.63 -23.15
C PRO A 198 -36.46 -31.33 -24.60
N SER A 199 -36.93 -32.34 -25.33
CA SER A 199 -37.60 -32.15 -26.60
C SER A 199 -38.81 -31.25 -26.34
N GLY A 200 -38.66 -29.96 -26.66
CA GLY A 200 -39.77 -29.02 -26.70
C GLY A 200 -40.89 -29.59 -27.60
N PRO A 201 -42.17 -29.32 -27.27
CA PRO A 201 -43.28 -30.05 -27.85
C PRO A 201 -43.27 -29.93 -29.38
N SER A 202 -43.23 -31.08 -30.04
CA SER A 202 -43.42 -31.20 -31.48
C SER A 202 -44.83 -30.70 -31.81
N ARG A 203 -44.90 -29.74 -32.73
CA ARG A 203 -46.15 -29.16 -33.25
C ARG A 203 -46.98 -30.19 -34.01
#